data_AF-A0A0X8GR07-F1
#
_entry.id   AF-A0A0X8GR07-F1
#
_cell.length_a   1.000
_cell.length_b   1.000
_cell.length_c   1.000
_cell.angle_alpha   90.00
_cell.angle_beta   90.00
_cell.angle_gamma   90.00
#
_symmetry.space_group_name_H-M   'P 1'
#
loop_
_entity.id
_entity.type
_entity.pdbx_description
1 polymer ?
#
loop_
_entity_poly.entity_id
_entity_poly.type
_entity_poly.pdbx_seq_one_letter_code
_entity_poly.pdbx_strand_id
1 'polypeptide(L)'
;MNHLTPHYQDLFPKQMLAYFRRNDAYSTVKALDGSMLYEPHSLPTFEGFASSIDVNAEILNGWASEKDDVGELKYPAFAYAHRLANNLQEDLLIQGGLVGSYNSEFAAFMLKTLHGWVE
;
A
#
# COMPACT_ATOMS: atom_id res chain seq x y z
N MET A 1 16.30 -20.87 -22.59
CA MET A 1 16.29 -19.76 -21.61
C MET A 1 14.88 -19.19 -21.63
N ASN A 2 14.01 -19.68 -20.75
CA ASN A 2 12.56 -19.48 -20.85
C ASN A 2 12.06 -18.52 -19.75
N HIS A 3 11.47 -17.42 -20.21
CA HIS A 3 10.34 -16.66 -19.64
C HIS A 3 10.47 -16.15 -18.18
N LEU A 4 11.07 -14.98 -18.00
CA LEU A 4 10.93 -14.18 -16.77
C LEU A 4 10.22 -12.85 -17.06
N THR A 5 9.20 -12.87 -17.92
CA THR A 5 8.25 -11.74 -17.98
C THR A 5 7.09 -12.12 -17.08
N PRO A 6 6.90 -11.46 -15.93
CA PRO A 6 5.74 -11.73 -15.10
C PRO A 6 4.48 -11.38 -15.89
N HIS A 7 3.60 -12.37 -16.06
CA HIS A 7 2.31 -12.15 -16.71
C HIS A 7 1.29 -11.70 -15.67
N TYR A 8 0.45 -10.75 -16.07
CA TYR A 8 -0.70 -10.31 -15.27
C TYR A 8 -1.59 -11.50 -14.93
N GLN A 9 -2.11 -11.53 -13.69
CA GLN A 9 -3.09 -12.51 -13.23
C GLN A 9 -4.31 -11.79 -12.65
N ASP A 10 -5.51 -12.27 -12.99
CA ASP A 10 -6.79 -11.71 -12.51
C ASP A 10 -6.94 -11.77 -10.98
N LEU A 11 -6.12 -12.56 -10.29
CA LEU A 11 -6.10 -12.65 -8.83
C LEU A 11 -5.32 -11.51 -8.16
N PHE A 12 -4.40 -10.86 -8.87
CA PHE A 12 -3.55 -9.80 -8.30
C PHE A 12 -4.31 -8.63 -7.68
N PRO A 13 -5.43 -8.12 -8.24
CA PRO A 13 -6.24 -7.09 -7.58
C PRO A 13 -6.69 -7.51 -6.17
N LYS A 14 -7.17 -8.76 -6.03
CA LYS A 14 -7.63 -9.30 -4.74
C LYS A 14 -6.46 -9.49 -3.77
N GLN A 15 -5.32 -10.00 -4.24
CA GLN A 15 -4.13 -10.18 -3.42
C GLN A 15 -3.56 -8.85 -2.93
N MET A 16 -3.54 -7.82 -3.78
CA MET A 16 -3.11 -6.47 -3.41
C MET A 16 -3.98 -5.93 -2.28
N LEU A 17 -5.31 -5.99 -2.41
CA LEU A 17 -6.19 -5.53 -1.34
C LEU A 17 -6.02 -6.34 -0.06
N ALA A 18 -5.84 -7.66 -0.15
CA ALA A 18 -5.57 -8.49 1.02
C ALA A 18 -4.23 -8.14 1.69
N TYR A 19 -3.21 -7.77 0.91
CA TYR A 19 -1.91 -7.34 1.42
C TYR A 19 -2.03 -6.02 2.20
N PHE A 20 -2.68 -5.01 1.62
CA PHE A 20 -2.83 -3.69 2.26
C PHE A 20 -3.83 -3.70 3.44
N ARG A 21 -4.75 -4.67 3.50
CA ARG A 21 -5.70 -4.84 4.61
C ARG A 21 -5.21 -5.76 5.73
N ARG A 22 -4.00 -6.30 5.62
CA ARG A 22 -3.53 -7.36 6.52
C ARG A 22 -3.51 -6.92 7.98
N ASN A 23 -3.15 -5.66 8.24
CA ASN A 23 -2.96 -5.13 9.57
C ASN A 23 -3.58 -3.74 9.69
N ASP A 24 -4.02 -3.40 10.91
CA ASP A 24 -4.23 -2.03 11.34
C ASP A 24 -2.88 -1.30 11.49
N ALA A 25 -2.89 0.03 11.71
CA ALA A 25 -1.66 0.81 11.83
C ALA A 25 -0.82 0.46 13.08
N TYR A 26 -1.48 0.07 14.18
CA TYR A 26 -0.84 -0.22 15.46
C TYR A 26 -1.69 -1.17 16.30
N SER A 27 -1.09 -1.73 17.36
CA SER A 27 -1.80 -2.39 18.45
C SER A 27 -1.63 -1.63 19.76
N THR A 28 -2.57 -1.78 20.69
CA THR A 28 -2.48 -1.17 22.03
C THR A 28 -1.94 -2.19 23.02
N VAL A 29 -0.83 -1.85 23.68
CA VAL A 29 -0.14 -2.70 24.64
C VAL A 29 -0.10 -2.01 26.00
N LYS A 30 -0.38 -2.74 27.07
CA LYS A 30 -0.29 -2.21 28.44
C LYS A 30 1.14 -2.31 28.96
N ALA A 31 1.72 -1.18 29.35
CA ALA A 31 3.04 -1.11 29.97
C ALA A 31 3.02 -1.58 31.44
N LEU A 32 4.21 -1.83 31.98
CA LEU A 32 4.40 -2.27 33.38
C LEU A 32 3.91 -1.24 34.41
N ASP A 33 3.98 0.06 34.07
CA ASP A 33 3.49 1.16 34.91
C ASP A 33 1.96 1.37 34.79
N GLY A 34 1.28 0.56 33.97
CA GLY A 34 -0.15 0.63 33.73
C GLY A 34 -0.57 1.61 32.64
N SER A 35 0.35 2.35 32.02
CA SER A 35 0.08 3.18 30.85
C SER A 35 -0.21 2.32 29.60
N MET A 36 -0.86 2.92 28.59
CA MET A 36 -1.07 2.30 27.29
C MET A 36 -0.03 2.80 26.31
N LEU A 37 0.62 1.88 25.61
CA LEU A 37 1.56 2.12 24.52
C LEU A 37 0.92 1.68 23.20
N TYR A 38 1.31 2.34 22.10
CA TYR A 38 0.89 1.97 20.75
C TYR A 38 2.08 1.36 20.01
N GLU A 39 2.03 0.06 19.75
CA GLU A 39 3.07 -0.65 19.01
C GLU A 39 2.76 -0.59 17.51
N PRO A 40 3.62 0.03 16.68
CA PRO A 40 3.35 0.17 15.25
C PRO A 40 3.45 -1.16 14.52
N HIS A 41 2.54 -1.39 13.58
CA HIS A 41 2.69 -2.45 12.59
C HIS A 41 3.50 -1.96 11.39
N SER A 42 3.98 -2.90 10.57
CA SER A 42 4.62 -2.54 9.31
C SER A 42 3.63 -1.89 8.35
N LEU A 43 3.97 -0.73 7.82
CA LEU A 43 3.21 -0.07 6.76
C LEU A 43 3.29 -0.91 5.47
N PRO A 44 2.16 -1.31 4.87
CA PRO A 44 2.19 -1.99 3.57
C PRO A 44 2.64 -1.01 2.48
N THR A 45 3.49 -1.49 1.57
CA THR A 45 4.02 -0.72 0.43
C THR A 45 3.76 -1.43 -0.88
N PHE A 46 3.71 -0.67 -1.99
CA PHE A 46 3.56 -1.23 -3.32
C PHE A 46 4.79 -2.06 -3.72
N GLU A 47 5.98 -1.65 -3.31
CA GLU A 47 7.23 -2.41 -3.49
C GLU A 47 7.21 -3.75 -2.75
N GLY A 48 6.67 -3.75 -1.52
CA GLY A 48 6.51 -4.98 -0.73
C GLY A 48 5.48 -5.92 -1.35
N PHE A 49 4.37 -5.39 -1.85
CA PHE A 49 3.39 -6.19 -2.59
C PHE A 49 3.98 -6.72 -3.92
N ALA A 50 4.67 -5.88 -4.69
CA ALA A 50 5.31 -6.28 -5.94
C ALA A 50 6.27 -7.45 -5.72
N SER A 51 7.12 -7.33 -4.70
CA SER A 51 8.06 -8.38 -4.30
C SER A 51 7.32 -9.68 -3.91
N SER A 52 6.15 -9.58 -3.27
CA SER A 52 5.36 -10.75 -2.86
C SER A 52 4.74 -11.55 -4.01
N ILE A 53 4.67 -10.96 -5.21
CA ILE A 53 4.17 -11.60 -6.44
C ILE A 53 5.26 -11.70 -7.52
N ASP A 54 6.53 -11.57 -7.13
CA ASP A 54 7.72 -11.66 -7.99
C ASP A 54 7.73 -10.66 -9.17
N VAL A 55 7.26 -9.43 -8.93
CA VAL A 55 7.35 -8.31 -9.89
C VAL A 55 7.99 -7.07 -9.26
N ASN A 56 8.25 -6.04 -10.05
CA ASN A 56 8.68 -4.74 -9.55
C ASN A 56 7.52 -3.72 -9.52
N ALA A 57 7.71 -2.60 -8.83
CA ALA A 57 6.66 -1.57 -8.70
C ALA A 57 6.31 -0.89 -10.04
N GLU A 58 7.25 -0.82 -10.98
CA GLU A 58 7.00 -0.28 -12.33
C GLU A 58 5.96 -1.10 -13.08
N ILE A 59 6.01 -2.43 -12.97
CA ILE A 59 5.01 -3.34 -13.55
C ILE A 59 3.62 -3.10 -12.94
N LEU A 60 3.53 -2.90 -11.61
CA LEU A 60 2.25 -2.57 -10.97
C LEU A 60 1.68 -1.26 -11.49
N ASN A 61 2.51 -0.23 -11.60
CA ASN A 61 2.13 1.07 -12.16
C ASN A 61 1.68 0.94 -13.62
N GLY A 62 2.36 0.10 -14.40
CA GLY A 62 1.96 -0.27 -15.75
C GLY A 62 0.54 -0.85 -15.74
N TRP A 63 0.29 -1.91 -14.97
CA TRP A 63 -1.04 -2.52 -14.91
C TRP A 63 -2.14 -1.57 -14.40
N ALA A 64 -1.81 -0.62 -13.53
CA ALA A 64 -2.77 0.35 -13.02
C ALA A 64 -3.12 1.49 -14.00
N SER A 65 -2.33 1.70 -15.06
CA SER A 65 -2.43 2.87 -15.93
C SER A 65 -2.44 2.56 -17.44
N GLU A 66 -1.99 1.37 -17.85
CA GLU A 66 -1.93 0.94 -19.25
C GLU A 66 -3.33 0.95 -19.88
N LYS A 67 -3.39 1.52 -21.08
CA LYS A 67 -4.61 1.61 -21.89
C LYS A 67 -4.52 0.71 -23.11
N ASP A 68 -5.66 0.22 -23.57
CA ASP A 68 -5.78 -0.50 -24.83
C ASP A 68 -5.82 0.44 -26.05
N ASP A 69 -5.95 -0.13 -27.24
CA ASP A 69 -5.97 0.61 -28.52
C ASP A 69 -7.16 1.58 -28.66
N VAL A 70 -8.21 1.40 -27.84
CA VAL A 70 -9.39 2.28 -27.82
C VAL A 70 -9.34 3.30 -26.68
N GLY A 71 -8.28 3.31 -25.88
CA GLY A 71 -8.01 4.30 -24.83
C GLY A 71 -8.61 3.97 -23.47
N GLU A 72 -9.17 2.76 -23.30
CA GLU A 72 -9.72 2.26 -22.04
C GLU A 72 -8.65 1.56 -21.21
N LEU A 73 -8.84 1.48 -19.89
CA LEU A 73 -7.88 0.78 -19.02
C LEU A 73 -7.83 -0.70 -19.39
N LYS A 74 -6.63 -1.21 -19.65
CA LYS A 74 -6.39 -2.62 -20.02
C LYS A 74 -6.69 -3.58 -18.86
N TYR A 75 -6.42 -3.14 -17.62
CA TYR A 75 -6.70 -3.92 -16.40
C TYR A 75 -7.52 -3.10 -15.40
N PRO A 76 -8.81 -2.85 -15.66
CA PRO A 76 -9.61 -1.91 -14.89
C PRO A 76 -9.78 -2.34 -13.42
N ALA A 77 -9.91 -3.65 -13.16
CA ALA A 77 -9.98 -4.18 -11.80
C ALA A 77 -8.68 -3.93 -11.01
N PHE A 78 -7.53 -4.03 -11.66
CA PHE A 78 -6.24 -3.77 -11.04
C PHE A 78 -6.07 -2.28 -10.75
N ALA A 79 -6.38 -1.42 -11.71
CA ALA A 79 -6.36 0.03 -11.53
C ALA A 79 -7.26 0.49 -10.36
N TYR A 80 -8.45 -0.10 -10.23
CA TYR A 80 -9.35 0.15 -9.09
C TYR A 80 -8.72 -0.29 -7.76
N ALA A 81 -8.23 -1.53 -7.70
CA ALA A 81 -7.61 -2.07 -6.49
C ALA A 81 -6.36 -1.28 -6.09
N HIS A 82 -5.58 -0.79 -7.06
CA HIS A 82 -4.39 0.02 -6.84
C HIS A 82 -4.73 1.35 -6.16
N ARG A 83 -5.77 2.04 -6.65
CA ARG A 83 -6.27 3.28 -6.01
C ARG A 83 -6.77 3.01 -4.60
N LEU A 84 -7.48 1.91 -4.38
CA LEU A 84 -7.97 1.57 -3.05
C LEU A 84 -6.83 1.18 -2.09
N ALA A 85 -5.81 0.48 -2.57
CA ALA A 85 -4.59 0.21 -1.82
C ALA A 85 -3.85 1.50 -1.43
N ASN A 86 -3.80 2.49 -2.33
CA ASN A 86 -3.24 3.80 -2.05
C ASN A 86 -4.00 4.50 -0.91
N ASN A 87 -5.33 4.49 -0.95
CA ASN A 87 -6.16 5.07 0.12
C ASN A 87 -5.99 4.33 1.46
N LEU A 88 -5.80 3.01 1.43
CA LEU A 88 -5.55 2.22 2.64
C LEU A 88 -4.19 2.57 3.26
N GLN A 89 -3.15 2.73 2.44
CA GLN A 89 -1.84 3.18 2.92
C GLN A 89 -1.92 4.58 3.54
N GLU A 90 -2.68 5.49 2.93
CA GLU A 90 -2.92 6.83 3.44
C GLU A 90 -3.59 6.80 4.83
N ASP A 91 -4.67 6.05 4.99
CA ASP A 91 -5.35 5.92 6.29
C ASP A 91 -4.42 5.32 7.35
N LEU A 92 -3.65 4.28 7.02
CA LEU A 92 -2.69 3.69 7.96
C LEU A 92 -1.64 4.71 8.41
N LEU A 93 -1.12 5.56 7.51
CA LEU A 93 -0.20 6.64 7.85
C LEU A 93 -0.84 7.66 8.78
N ILE A 94 -2.10 8.03 8.53
CA ILE A 94 -2.87 8.96 9.38
C ILE A 94 -3.08 8.37 10.76
N GLN A 95 -3.62 7.16 10.85
CA GLN A 95 -3.91 6.50 12.13
C GLN A 95 -2.65 6.31 12.96
N GLY A 96 -1.58 5.80 12.33
CA GLY A 96 -0.31 5.55 13.01
C GLY A 96 0.38 6.84 13.45
N GLY A 97 0.35 7.89 12.63
CA GLY A 97 0.88 9.21 12.96
C GLY A 97 0.09 9.94 14.05
N LEU A 98 -1.25 9.83 14.05
CA LEU A 98 -2.14 10.48 15.02
C LEU A 98 -1.87 10.03 16.45
N VAL A 99 -1.61 8.74 16.66
CA VAL A 99 -1.32 8.19 17.99
C VAL A 99 0.18 8.20 18.34
N GLY A 100 1.03 8.69 17.44
CA GLY A 100 2.48 8.72 17.62
C GLY A 100 3.15 7.35 17.54
N SER A 101 2.47 6.31 17.04
CA SER A 101 3.07 4.99 16.81
C SER A 101 4.04 5.00 15.63
N TYR A 102 3.77 5.82 14.62
CA TYR A 102 4.72 6.17 13.58
C TYR A 102 5.44 7.47 13.93
N ASN A 103 6.69 7.58 13.49
CA ASN A 103 7.40 8.84 13.53
C ASN A 103 6.62 9.91 12.73
N SER A 104 6.23 11.01 13.37
CA SER A 104 5.34 12.00 12.78
C SER A 104 5.94 12.73 11.57
N GLU A 105 7.27 12.96 11.57
CA GLU A 105 7.97 13.58 10.44
C GLU A 105 7.98 12.63 9.23
N PHE A 106 8.23 11.34 9.46
CA PHE A 106 8.15 10.32 8.42
C PHE A 106 6.72 10.19 7.86
N ALA A 107 5.71 10.13 8.73
CA ALA A 107 4.31 10.05 8.29
C ALA A 107 3.90 11.28 7.46
N ALA A 108 4.25 12.48 7.92
CA ALA A 108 4.00 13.72 7.19
C ALA A 108 4.73 13.76 5.84
N PHE A 109 5.99 13.33 5.79
CA PHE A 109 6.75 13.23 4.56
C PHE A 109 6.07 12.29 3.55
N MET A 110 5.67 11.10 3.98
CA MET A 110 5.00 10.12 3.12
C MET A 110 3.64 10.61 2.62
N LEU A 111 2.84 11.23 3.48
CA LEU A 111 1.55 11.84 3.08
C LEU A 111 1.72 12.92 2.02
N LYS A 112 2.75 13.78 2.15
CA LYS A 112 3.05 14.81 1.15
C LYS A 112 3.55 14.19 -0.16
N THR A 113 4.50 13.26 -0.10
CA THR A 113 5.17 12.71 -1.29
C THR A 113 4.31 11.73 -2.07
N LEU A 114 3.54 10.87 -1.40
CA LEU A 114 2.78 9.79 -2.06
C LEU A 114 1.28 10.08 -2.18
N HIS A 115 0.73 10.86 -1.24
CA HIS A 115 -0.72 11.10 -1.16
C HIS A 115 -1.11 12.55 -1.51
N GLY A 116 -0.14 13.39 -1.87
CA GLY A 116 -0.39 14.74 -2.40
C GLY A 116 -0.93 15.72 -1.36
N TRP A 117 -0.72 15.45 -0.06
CA TRP A 117 -1.08 16.41 0.98
C TRP A 117 -0.24 17.68 0.81
N VAL A 118 -0.91 18.83 0.97
CA VAL A 118 -0.28 20.14 0.92
C VAL A 118 -0.34 20.79 2.30
N GLU A 119 0.58 21.73 2.54
CA GLU A 119 0.64 22.55 3.76
C GLU A 119 -0.21 23.81 3.62
#